data_AF-A0AA90UU54-F1
#
_entry.id   AF-A0AA90UU54-F1
#
_cell.length_a   1.000
_cell.length_b   1.000
_cell.length_c   1.000
_cell.angle_alpha   90.00
_cell.angle_beta   90.00
_cell.angle_gamma   90.00
#
_symmetry.space_group_name_H-M   'P 1'
#
loop_
_entity.id
_entity.type
_entity.pdbx_description
1 polymer ?
#
loop_
_entity_poly.entity_id
_entity_poly.type
_entity_poly.pdbx_seq_one_letter_code
_entity_poly.pdbx_strand_id
1 'polypeptide(L)'
;MNKQRMIEWIATCDTGISSMTMWSALMGVKRKKDLDIPKDNSDFRRCYDMVEYGHVTLDELQVVKKQYPWFAPVVDNWKELSLLFEEELDKRLYIRIRQLCKESYAIRYEVKGGLYYERGFWYNV
;
A
#
# COMPACT_ATOMS: atom_id res chain seq x y z
N MET A 1 -17.01 4.32 -0.32
CA MET A 1 -16.06 5.31 -0.84
C MET A 1 -16.79 6.40 -1.61
N ASN A 2 -16.47 7.64 -1.29
CA ASN A 2 -16.92 8.82 -2.03
C ASN A 2 -15.97 9.10 -3.20
N LYS A 3 -16.42 8.79 -4.43
CA LYS A 3 -15.61 8.97 -5.64
C LYS A 3 -15.24 10.43 -5.93
N GLN A 4 -16.12 11.39 -5.62
CA GLN A 4 -15.83 12.81 -5.83
C GLN A 4 -14.67 13.26 -4.94
N ARG A 5 -14.68 12.86 -3.66
CA ARG A 5 -13.56 13.11 -2.74
C ARG A 5 -12.27 12.42 -3.16
N MET A 6 -12.35 11.23 -3.75
CA MET A 6 -11.15 10.57 -4.29
C MET A 6 -10.54 11.32 -5.48
N ILE A 7 -11.37 11.96 -6.32
CA ILE A 7 -10.91 12.81 -7.43
C ILE A 7 -10.28 14.10 -6.88
N GLU A 8 -10.86 14.68 -5.84
CA GLU A 8 -10.30 15.86 -5.17
C GLU A 8 -8.96 15.52 -4.49
N TRP A 9 -8.93 14.45 -3.71
CA TRP A 9 -7.74 14.02 -2.97
C TRP A 9 -6.49 13.89 -3.85
N ILE A 10 -6.61 13.23 -5.00
CA ILE A 10 -5.46 13.01 -5.89
C ILE A 10 -4.91 14.34 -6.46
N ALA A 11 -5.74 15.38 -6.53
CA ALA A 11 -5.36 16.68 -7.07
C ALA A 11 -4.89 17.68 -5.99
N THR A 12 -5.34 17.53 -4.73
CA THR A 12 -5.16 18.57 -3.70
C THR A 12 -4.41 18.12 -2.46
N CYS A 13 -4.28 16.82 -2.21
CA CYS A 13 -3.68 16.30 -0.98
C CYS A 13 -2.21 15.88 -1.20
N ASP A 14 -1.50 15.64 -0.09
CA ASP A 14 -0.17 15.04 -0.15
C ASP A 14 -0.27 13.58 -0.59
N THR A 15 0.50 13.21 -1.62
CA THR A 15 0.40 11.90 -2.27
C THR A 15 1.76 11.22 -2.36
N GLY A 16 1.72 9.89 -2.51
CA GLY A 16 2.90 9.05 -2.61
C GLY A 16 2.68 7.91 -3.57
N ILE A 17 3.77 7.23 -3.96
CA ILE A 17 3.70 6.06 -4.84
C ILE A 17 2.75 4.99 -4.27
N SER A 18 2.83 4.73 -2.96
CA SER A 18 1.98 3.78 -2.26
C SER A 18 0.51 4.16 -2.27
N SER A 19 0.18 5.40 -1.88
CA SER A 19 -1.20 5.88 -1.84
C SER A 19 -1.80 6.04 -3.24
N MET A 20 -1.04 6.50 -4.23
CA MET A 20 -1.46 6.52 -5.64
C MET A 20 -1.69 5.12 -6.21
N THR A 21 -0.94 4.12 -5.75
CA THR A 21 -1.17 2.72 -6.12
C THR A 21 -2.53 2.26 -5.60
N MET A 22 -2.82 2.48 -4.31
CA MET A 22 -4.13 2.16 -3.72
C MET A 22 -5.27 2.91 -4.40
N TRP A 23 -5.13 4.23 -4.55
CA TRP A 23 -6.09 5.09 -5.23
C TRP A 23 -6.43 4.56 -6.62
N SER A 24 -5.42 4.16 -7.40
CA SER A 24 -5.65 3.69 -8.77
C SER A 24 -6.51 2.43 -8.80
N ALA A 25 -6.27 1.46 -7.90
CA ALA A 25 -7.10 0.27 -7.81
C ALA A 25 -8.53 0.60 -7.36
N LEU A 26 -8.69 1.44 -6.33
CA LEU A 26 -10.00 1.88 -5.83
C LEU A 26 -10.82 2.61 -6.89
N MET A 27 -10.15 3.39 -7.75
CA MET A 27 -10.79 4.12 -8.85
C MET A 27 -10.94 3.27 -10.13
N GLY A 28 -10.53 2.00 -10.12
CA GLY A 28 -10.62 1.10 -11.29
C GLY A 28 -9.64 1.45 -12.42
N VAL A 29 -8.57 2.19 -12.11
CA VAL A 29 -7.52 2.60 -13.05
C VAL A 29 -6.29 1.71 -12.87
N LYS A 30 -5.82 1.07 -13.94
CA LYS A 30 -4.62 0.24 -13.89
C LYS A 30 -3.37 1.06 -14.21
N ARG A 31 -2.64 1.49 -13.18
CA ARG A 31 -1.28 2.07 -13.33
C ARG A 31 -0.30 0.99 -13.78
N LYS A 32 0.64 1.35 -14.67
CA LYS A 32 1.63 0.42 -15.28
C LYS A 32 3.03 0.52 -14.67
N LYS A 33 3.39 1.67 -14.10
CA LYS A 33 4.71 1.99 -13.55
C LYS A 33 4.56 2.75 -12.24
N ASP A 34 5.67 2.91 -11.52
CA ASP A 34 5.74 3.65 -10.26
C ASP A 34 4.69 3.14 -9.28
N LEU A 35 4.69 1.81 -9.08
CA LEU A 35 3.79 1.06 -8.21
C LEU A 35 4.57 0.53 -7.02
N ASP A 36 4.09 0.76 -5.81
CA ASP A 36 4.69 0.21 -4.60
C ASP A 36 3.70 0.16 -3.43
N ILE A 37 4.11 -0.52 -2.37
CA ILE A 37 3.47 -0.52 -1.04
C ILE A 37 4.08 0.57 -0.15
N PRO A 38 3.44 0.96 0.96
CA PRO A 38 4.09 1.82 1.96
C PRO A 38 5.34 1.15 2.57
N LYS A 39 6.43 1.91 2.72
CA LYS A 39 7.74 1.42 3.22
C LYS A 39 8.11 1.95 4.60
N ASP A 40 7.45 3.01 5.04
CA ASP A 40 7.61 3.66 6.33
C ASP A 40 6.29 4.31 6.80
N ASN A 41 6.34 4.95 7.96
CA ASN A 41 5.17 5.59 8.58
C ASN A 41 4.61 6.74 7.72
N SER A 42 5.46 7.49 7.03
CA SER A 42 5.04 8.62 6.18
C SER A 42 4.35 8.15 4.90
N ASP A 43 4.84 7.06 4.30
CA ASP A 43 4.14 6.37 3.22
C ASP A 43 2.78 5.83 3.67
N PHE A 44 2.72 5.22 4.87
CA PHE A 44 1.46 4.70 5.41
C PHE A 44 0.48 5.82 5.74
N ARG A 45 0.93 6.92 6.34
CA ARG A 45 0.12 8.11 6.64
C ARG A 45 -0.62 8.61 5.40
N ARG A 46 0.06 8.73 4.26
CA ARG A 46 -0.58 9.14 3.00
C ARG A 46 -1.60 8.12 2.48
N CYS A 47 -1.41 6.83 2.72
CA CYS A 47 -2.41 5.81 2.42
C CYS A 47 -3.63 5.92 3.35
N TYR A 48 -3.39 6.10 4.65
CA TYR A 48 -4.41 6.24 5.68
C TYR A 48 -5.26 7.50 5.44
N ASP A 49 -4.62 8.64 5.24
CA ASP A 49 -5.29 9.91 4.96
C ASP A 49 -6.18 9.83 3.70
N MET A 50 -5.76 9.08 2.67
CA MET A 50 -6.59 8.83 1.49
C MET A 50 -7.84 8.02 1.82
N VAL A 51 -7.71 6.95 2.62
CA VAL A 51 -8.83 6.10 3.04
C VAL A 51 -9.84 6.89 3.85
N GLU A 52 -9.36 7.67 4.81
CA GLU A 52 -10.19 8.56 5.62
C GLU A 52 -10.82 9.66 4.77
N TYR A 53 -10.05 10.34 3.93
CA TYR A 53 -10.59 11.41 3.08
C TYR A 53 -11.65 10.90 2.08
N GLY A 54 -11.44 9.69 1.53
CA GLY A 54 -12.34 9.06 0.58
C GLY A 54 -13.53 8.33 1.22
N HIS A 55 -13.61 8.25 2.55
CA HIS A 55 -14.54 7.37 3.28
C HIS A 55 -14.54 5.95 2.68
N VAL A 56 -13.35 5.37 2.49
CA VAL A 56 -13.17 4.05 1.91
C VAL A 56 -13.47 2.99 2.97
N THR A 57 -14.35 2.03 2.66
CA THR A 57 -14.64 0.92 3.59
C THR A 57 -13.59 -0.18 3.49
N LEU A 58 -13.48 -1.02 4.51
CA LEU A 58 -12.57 -2.18 4.49
C LEU A 58 -12.91 -3.19 3.39
N ASP A 59 -14.19 -3.30 3.02
CA ASP A 59 -14.64 -4.14 1.91
C ASP A 59 -14.19 -3.57 0.56
N GLU A 60 -14.24 -2.26 0.38
CA GLU A 60 -13.74 -1.60 -0.82
C GLU A 60 -12.22 -1.70 -0.94
N LEU A 61 -11.48 -1.64 0.17
CA LEU A 61 -10.04 -1.86 0.19
C LEU A 61 -9.61 -3.22 -0.37
N GLN A 62 -10.48 -4.23 -0.35
CA GLN A 62 -10.19 -5.54 -0.94
C GLN A 62 -9.94 -5.46 -2.45
N VAL A 63 -10.48 -4.44 -3.14
CA VAL A 63 -10.23 -4.20 -4.57
C VAL A 63 -8.74 -3.95 -4.83
N VAL A 64 -8.01 -3.34 -3.89
CA VAL A 64 -6.58 -3.07 -4.02
C VAL A 64 -5.80 -4.37 -4.19
N LYS A 65 -6.00 -5.35 -3.30
CA LYS A 65 -5.29 -6.64 -3.40
C LYS A 65 -5.81 -7.52 -4.54
N LYS A 66 -7.03 -7.30 -5.01
CA LYS A 66 -7.53 -7.96 -6.23
C LYS A 66 -6.78 -7.47 -7.47
N GLN A 67 -6.50 -6.17 -7.56
CA GLN A 67 -5.78 -5.59 -8.69
C GLN A 67 -4.26 -5.75 -8.58
N TYR A 68 -3.72 -5.65 -7.36
CA TYR A 68 -2.31 -5.77 -7.03
C TYR A 68 -2.12 -6.80 -5.92
N PRO A 69 -2.01 -8.11 -6.24
CA PRO A 69 -1.95 -9.19 -5.24
C PRO A 69 -0.86 -9.02 -4.18
N TRP A 70 0.27 -8.44 -4.55
CA TRP A 70 1.37 -8.14 -3.64
C TRP A 70 1.09 -7.02 -2.63
N PHE A 71 -0.03 -6.31 -2.76
CA PHE A 71 -0.50 -5.36 -1.74
C PHE A 71 -1.30 -6.07 -0.63
N ALA A 72 -1.62 -7.36 -0.79
CA ALA A 72 -2.42 -8.13 0.18
C ALA A 72 -1.91 -8.02 1.63
N PRO A 73 -0.60 -8.12 1.94
CA PRO A 73 -0.14 -8.01 3.33
C PRO A 73 -0.51 -6.68 3.99
N VAL A 74 -0.56 -5.58 3.24
CA VAL A 74 -0.96 -4.27 3.77
C VAL A 74 -2.47 -4.17 3.94
N VAL A 75 -3.26 -4.63 2.96
CA VAL A 75 -4.74 -4.60 3.02
C VAL A 75 -5.28 -5.54 4.11
N ASP A 76 -4.71 -6.73 4.24
CA ASP A 76 -5.17 -7.74 5.19
C ASP A 76 -4.87 -7.36 6.64
N ASN A 77 -3.82 -6.57 6.86
CA ASN A 77 -3.44 -6.04 8.16
C ASN A 77 -3.85 -4.58 8.35
N TRP A 78 -4.76 -4.05 7.52
CA TRP A 78 -5.13 -2.64 7.55
C TRP A 78 -5.60 -2.17 8.94
N LYS A 79 -6.44 -2.96 9.61
CA LYS A 79 -6.92 -2.65 10.97
C LYS A 79 -5.78 -2.55 11.99
N GLU A 80 -4.82 -3.47 11.93
CA GLU A 80 -3.66 -3.47 12.82
C GLU A 80 -2.80 -2.23 12.58
N LEU A 81 -2.47 -1.93 11.31
CA LEU A 81 -1.66 -0.78 10.95
C LEU A 81 -2.34 0.54 11.32
N SER A 82 -3.67 0.64 11.12
CA SER A 82 -4.47 1.82 11.49
C SER A 82 -4.42 2.04 13.00
N LEU A 83 -4.60 0.98 13.80
CA LEU A 83 -4.50 1.06 15.25
C LEU A 83 -3.10 1.53 15.70
N LEU A 84 -2.03 0.93 15.16
CA LEU A 84 -0.66 1.32 15.49
C LEU A 84 -0.37 2.79 15.12
N PHE A 85 -0.97 3.29 14.04
CA PHE A 85 -0.85 4.67 13.61
C PHE A 85 -1.64 5.63 14.50
N GLU A 86 -2.90 5.32 14.80
CA GLU A 86 -3.79 6.11 15.65
C GLU A 86 -3.29 6.19 17.11
N GLU A 87 -2.66 5.12 17.62
CA GLU A 87 -2.03 5.10 18.95
C GLU A 87 -0.63 5.76 18.98
N GLU A 88 -0.19 6.38 17.87
CA GLU A 88 1.13 7.02 17.73
C GLU A 88 2.31 6.08 18.06
N LEU A 89 2.15 4.78 17.80
CA LEU A 89 3.16 3.75 18.09
C LEU A 89 4.21 3.65 16.97
N ASP A 90 4.84 4.78 16.65
CA ASP A 90 5.65 4.97 15.44
C ASP A 90 6.70 3.86 15.20
N LYS A 91 7.45 3.49 16.24
CA LYS A 91 8.48 2.44 16.11
C LYS A 91 7.87 1.07 15.80
N ARG A 92 6.72 0.75 16.39
CA ARG A 92 6.03 -0.52 16.16
C ARG A 92 5.40 -0.55 14.78
N LEU A 93 4.75 0.56 14.38
CA LEU A 93 4.21 0.74 13.03
C LEU A 93 5.31 0.54 11.98
N TYR A 94 6.45 1.20 12.15
CA TYR A 94 7.59 1.06 11.23
C TYR A 94 8.06 -0.39 11.12
N ILE A 95 8.30 -1.07 12.25
CA ILE A 95 8.73 -2.47 12.27
C ILE A 95 7.71 -3.36 11.55
N ARG A 96 6.42 -3.13 11.80
CA ARG A 96 5.34 -3.90 11.18
C ARG A 96 5.28 -3.68 9.67
N ILE A 97 5.34 -2.43 9.20
CA ILE A 97 5.41 -2.10 7.77
C ILE A 97 6.61 -2.78 7.12
N ARG A 98 7.79 -2.77 7.75
CA ARG A 98 8.99 -3.45 7.22
C ARG A 98 8.83 -4.95 7.11
N GLN A 99 8.10 -5.59 8.03
CA GLN A 99 7.77 -7.01 7.91
C GLN A 99 6.84 -7.25 6.72
N LEU A 100 5.74 -6.50 6.62
CA LEU A 100 4.78 -6.62 5.52
C LEU A 100 5.40 -6.30 4.16
N CYS A 101 6.44 -5.45 4.12
CA CYS A 101 7.22 -5.22 2.91
C CYS A 101 7.88 -6.49 2.38
N LYS A 102 8.49 -7.29 3.26
CA LYS A 102 9.15 -8.55 2.88
C LYS A 102 8.13 -9.54 2.32
N GLU A 103 6.99 -9.68 3.00
CA GLU A 103 5.88 -10.54 2.57
C GLU A 103 5.34 -10.09 1.20
N SER A 104 5.14 -8.77 1.03
CA SER A 104 4.65 -8.18 -0.22
C SER A 104 5.61 -8.41 -1.38
N TYR A 105 6.92 -8.24 -1.16
CA TYR A 105 7.92 -8.48 -2.19
C TYR A 105 8.05 -9.96 -2.56
N ALA A 106 7.92 -10.87 -1.58
CA ALA A 106 7.88 -12.30 -1.86
C ALA A 106 6.70 -12.67 -2.77
N ILE A 107 5.53 -12.05 -2.58
CA ILE A 107 4.38 -12.20 -3.47
C ILE A 107 4.63 -11.52 -4.82
N ARG A 108 5.17 -10.29 -4.82
CA ARG A 108 5.32 -9.47 -6.03
C ARG A 108 6.26 -10.08 -7.06
N TYR A 109 7.37 -10.63 -6.57
CA TYR A 109 8.45 -11.05 -7.44
C TYR A 109 8.48 -12.55 -7.70
N GLU A 110 7.54 -13.33 -7.12
CA GLU A 110 7.48 -14.79 -7.19
C GLU A 110 8.83 -15.46 -6.90
N VAL A 111 8.93 -16.27 -5.84
CA VAL A 111 10.07 -17.19 -5.67
C VAL A 111 9.97 -18.31 -6.71
N LYS A 112 10.12 -18.00 -8.00
CA LYS A 112 10.44 -18.96 -9.06
C LYS A 112 11.95 -19.11 -9.09
N GLY A 113 12.47 -19.97 -8.21
CA GLY A 113 13.83 -20.49 -8.34
C GLY A 113 14.98 -19.52 -8.04
N GLY A 114 14.85 -18.66 -7.02
CA GLY A 114 16.04 -18.06 -6.37
C GLY A 114 16.59 -16.77 -6.98
N LEU A 115 15.73 -15.87 -7.45
CA LEU A 115 16.15 -14.54 -7.90
C LEU A 115 15.36 -13.42 -7.21
N TYR A 116 16.03 -12.69 -6.32
CA TYR A 116 15.50 -11.48 -5.69
C TYR A 116 15.82 -10.25 -6.57
N TYR A 117 14.81 -9.44 -6.89
CA TYR A 117 14.99 -8.19 -7.63
C TYR A 117 14.98 -6.99 -6.67
N GLU A 118 16.16 -6.47 -6.36
CA GLU A 118 16.32 -5.20 -5.63
C GLU A 118 17.09 -4.20 -6.49
N ARG A 119 16.57 -2.97 -6.61
CA ARG A 119 17.27 -1.81 -7.22
C ARG A 119 17.83 -2.05 -8.63
N GLY A 120 17.17 -2.87 -9.45
CA GLY A 120 17.62 -3.12 -10.84
C GLY A 120 18.61 -4.26 -11.02
N PHE A 121 18.92 -5.02 -9.96
CA PHE A 121 19.87 -6.13 -10.00
C PHE A 121 19.21 -7.45 -9.59
N TRP A 122 19.62 -8.52 -10.27
CA TRP A 122 19.25 -9.90 -9.97
C TRP A 122 20.29 -10.48 -9.02
N TYR A 123 19.85 -10.98 -7.86
CA TYR A 123 20.71 -11.70 -6.92
C TYR A 123 20.32 -13.18 -6.89
N ASN A 124 21.29 -14.05 -7.13
CA ASN A 124 21.16 -15.48 -6.83
C ASN A 124 21.22 -15.66 -5.30
N VAL A 125 20.30 -16.44 -4.74
CA VAL A 125 20.41 -16.95 -3.36
C VAL A 125 21.21 -18.24 -3.35
#